data_AF-A0A2H0S7I6-F1
#
_entry.id   AF-A0A2H0S7I6-F1
#
_cell.length_a   1.000
_cell.length_b   1.000
_cell.length_c   1.000
_cell.angle_alpha   90.00
_cell.angle_beta   90.00
_cell.angle_gamma   90.00
#
_symmetry.space_group_name_H-M   'P 1'
#
loop_
_entity.id
_entity.type
_entity.pdbx_description
1 polymer ?
#
loop_
_entity_poly.entity_id
_entity_poly.type
_entity_poly.pdbx_seq_one_letter_code
_entity_poly.pdbx_strand_id
1 'polypeptide(L)'
;MSNLPRNFIASLFVSALLMPSFAEAKVGYQGEQDPSAIEESPEPDLTIENTQELSSGALLEQQLREQEIRMTWQERMNATEGFWASYMNNRKNTSAFVEQHQIRREKRAEKRLACRNDVRRANKDNILSETMHCFRATLTLDLEMLRKEQQYIEAIPGVSAEHRAAAAFHIQNLMDATSTIVSAIDVGVYGNKEDLEEAKLNLESHYRLSKRVSMIKLRIDHSIMWSKQLIVRLHSVLMMGNPHDEVVPKIEESIACLEQKESLLFSLFSLEEYSALDSQFRQVQSEIKFCTEMARKAFMLNKELEQENDAL
;
A
#
# COMPACT_ATOMS: atom_id res chain seq x y z
N MET A 1 -4.00 21.90 -33.13
CA MET A 1 -4.46 21.07 -31.98
C MET A 1 -5.11 19.82 -32.56
N SER A 2 -4.41 18.70 -32.50
CA SER A 2 -4.83 17.43 -33.09
C SER A 2 -5.88 16.76 -32.19
N ASN A 3 -7.10 16.58 -32.71
CA ASN A 3 -8.16 15.77 -32.09
C ASN A 3 -7.69 14.31 -32.02
N LEU A 4 -7.15 13.90 -30.88
CA LEU A 4 -6.97 12.48 -30.57
C LEU A 4 -8.37 11.85 -30.43
N PRO A 5 -8.63 10.67 -31.02
CA PRO A 5 -9.93 10.04 -30.94
C PRO A 5 -10.28 9.71 -29.48
N ARG A 6 -11.51 10.06 -29.04
CA ARG A 6 -12.05 9.78 -27.70
C ARG A 6 -11.81 8.33 -27.24
N ASN A 7 -11.82 7.38 -28.19
CA ASN A 7 -11.58 5.96 -27.95
C ASN A 7 -10.15 5.61 -27.45
N PHE A 8 -9.15 6.46 -27.70
CA PHE A 8 -7.78 6.21 -27.23
C PHE A 8 -7.62 6.48 -25.73
N ILE A 9 -8.42 7.41 -25.18
CA ILE A 9 -8.46 7.70 -23.75
C ILE A 9 -9.14 6.54 -23.02
N ALA A 10 -10.29 6.05 -23.47
CA ALA A 10 -11.01 4.95 -22.81
C ALA A 10 -10.21 3.63 -22.72
N SER A 11 -9.42 3.27 -23.74
CA SER A 11 -8.62 2.03 -23.72
C SER A 11 -7.41 2.08 -22.78
N LEU A 12 -6.84 3.26 -22.52
CA LEU A 12 -5.74 3.43 -21.57
C LEU A 12 -6.23 3.33 -20.11
N PHE A 13 -7.52 3.60 -19.84
CA PHE A 13 -8.09 3.60 -18.48
C PHE A 13 -8.38 2.20 -17.93
N VAL A 14 -8.87 1.26 -18.74
CA VAL A 14 -9.16 -0.12 -18.29
C VAL A 14 -7.88 -0.86 -17.84
N SER A 15 -6.76 -0.63 -18.53
CA SER A 15 -5.46 -1.21 -18.15
C SER A 15 -4.83 -0.52 -16.93
N ALA A 16 -5.31 0.67 -16.56
CA ALA A 16 -4.69 1.53 -15.56
C ALA A 16 -5.42 1.60 -14.22
N LEU A 17 -6.64 1.06 -14.16
CA LEU A 17 -7.40 0.81 -12.94
C LEU A 17 -7.04 -0.54 -12.26
N LEU A 18 -6.21 -1.36 -12.90
CA LEU A 18 -5.65 -2.57 -12.30
C LEU A 18 -4.45 -2.17 -11.43
N MET A 19 -4.71 -1.71 -10.20
CA MET A 19 -3.69 -1.85 -9.17
C MET A 19 -3.23 -3.32 -9.15
N PRO A 20 -1.92 -3.61 -9.07
CA PRO A 20 -1.45 -4.97 -8.90
C PRO A 20 -2.11 -5.51 -7.63
N SER A 21 -2.99 -6.49 -7.78
CA SER A 21 -3.68 -7.16 -6.69
C SER A 21 -2.64 -7.72 -5.73
N PHE A 22 -2.35 -6.99 -4.65
CA PHE A 22 -1.51 -7.51 -3.57
C PHE A 22 -2.25 -8.71 -2.96
N ALA A 23 -1.53 -9.82 -2.82
CA ALA A 23 -2.02 -11.16 -2.53
C ALA A 23 -3.25 -11.22 -1.61
N GLU A 24 -4.26 -11.96 -2.07
CA GLU A 24 -5.51 -12.26 -1.37
C GLU A 24 -5.22 -12.91 0.00
N ALA A 25 -5.39 -12.14 1.07
CA ALA A 25 -5.71 -12.70 2.37
C ALA A 25 -7.24 -12.72 2.49
N LYS A 26 -7.84 -13.92 2.50
CA LYS A 26 -9.24 -14.10 2.93
C LYS A 26 -9.36 -13.66 4.39
N VAL A 27 -9.76 -12.42 4.63
CA VAL A 27 -10.17 -11.95 5.95
C VAL A 27 -11.69 -12.09 6.01
N GLY A 28 -12.17 -13.01 6.84
CA GLY A 28 -13.59 -13.11 7.17
C GLY A 28 -13.94 -11.96 8.09
N TYR A 29 -14.68 -10.98 7.59
CA TYR A 29 -15.25 -9.91 8.39
C TYR A 29 -16.61 -10.37 8.92
N GLN A 30 -16.78 -10.37 10.24
CA GLN A 30 -18.05 -10.63 10.92
C GLN A 30 -18.55 -9.33 11.57
N GLY A 31 -19.74 -8.89 11.14
CA GLY A 31 -20.72 -8.15 11.94
C GLY A 31 -20.50 -6.64 12.07
N GLU A 32 -21.24 -5.86 11.28
CA GLU A 32 -21.65 -4.50 11.65
C GLU A 32 -22.90 -4.58 12.56
N GLN A 33 -22.86 -3.82 13.66
CA GLN A 33 -24.03 -3.47 14.46
C GLN A 33 -24.51 -2.08 14.02
N ASP A 34 -25.79 -1.99 13.66
CA ASP A 34 -26.50 -0.73 13.40
C ASP A 34 -26.53 0.16 14.67
N PRO A 35 -26.29 1.48 14.55
CA PRO A 35 -26.73 2.42 15.56
C PRO A 35 -28.20 2.80 15.33
N SER A 36 -28.94 2.70 16.42
CA SER A 36 -30.35 3.03 16.62
C SER A 36 -30.73 4.47 16.24
N ALA A 37 -31.98 4.59 15.78
CA ALA A 37 -32.73 5.81 15.50
C ALA A 37 -32.59 6.90 16.57
N ILE A 38 -32.35 8.13 16.10
CA ILE A 38 -32.40 9.35 16.91
C ILE A 38 -33.79 9.97 16.73
N GLU A 39 -34.45 10.24 17.86
CA GLU A 39 -35.76 10.90 17.97
C GLU A 39 -35.74 12.33 17.39
N GLU A 40 -36.79 12.65 16.62
CA GLU A 40 -37.11 14.01 16.18
C GLU A 40 -37.34 14.94 17.38
N SER A 41 -36.61 16.05 17.42
CA SER A 41 -36.82 17.16 18.35
C SER A 41 -37.53 18.32 17.62
N PRO A 42 -38.44 19.07 18.28
CA PRO A 42 -39.30 20.03 17.60
C PRO A 42 -38.55 21.32 17.23
N GLU A 43 -38.92 21.88 16.08
CA GLU A 43 -38.46 23.15 15.52
C GLU A 43 -38.65 24.34 16.47
N PRO A 44 -37.63 25.19 16.70
CA PRO A 44 -37.84 26.52 17.25
C PRO A 44 -38.17 27.51 16.14
N ASP A 45 -39.35 28.12 16.29
CA ASP A 45 -39.85 29.26 15.51
C ASP A 45 -38.91 30.47 15.73
N LEU A 46 -38.08 30.79 14.72
CA LEU A 46 -37.13 31.91 14.76
C LEU A 46 -37.62 33.03 13.85
N THR A 47 -38.13 34.07 14.50
CA THR A 47 -38.46 35.36 13.91
C THR A 47 -37.27 35.97 13.17
N ILE A 48 -37.48 36.20 11.88
CA ILE A 48 -36.59 36.85 10.93
C ILE A 48 -36.53 38.35 11.27
N GLU A 49 -35.44 38.80 11.89
CA GLU A 49 -35.05 40.22 11.91
C GLU A 49 -33.57 40.37 12.35
N ASN A 50 -32.63 39.95 11.49
CA ASN A 50 -31.28 40.53 11.34
C ASN A 50 -30.43 39.76 10.32
N THR A 51 -30.60 40.06 9.03
CA THR A 51 -29.94 39.37 7.91
C THR A 51 -29.05 40.29 7.08
N GLN A 52 -28.25 41.16 7.71
CA GLN A 52 -27.35 42.04 6.95
C GLN A 52 -25.88 42.07 7.40
N GLU A 53 -25.49 41.41 8.51
CA GLU A 53 -24.08 41.34 8.93
C GLU A 53 -23.44 39.94 8.85
N LEU A 54 -24.21 38.87 8.55
CA LEU A 54 -23.66 37.52 8.37
C LEU A 54 -23.05 37.24 6.97
N SER A 55 -23.10 38.20 6.04
CA SER A 55 -22.77 37.94 4.63
C SER A 55 -21.27 37.98 4.31
N SER A 56 -20.44 38.69 5.08
CA SER A 56 -19.01 38.87 4.75
C SER A 56 -18.14 37.74 5.31
N GLY A 57 -18.43 37.25 6.51
CA GLY A 57 -17.70 36.14 7.15
C GLY A 57 -17.91 34.80 6.43
N ALA A 58 -19.16 34.47 6.09
CA ALA A 58 -19.48 33.22 5.38
C ALA A 58 -18.88 33.17 3.96
N LEU A 59 -18.85 34.31 3.26
CA LEU A 59 -18.22 34.41 1.94
C LEU A 59 -16.70 34.20 2.03
N LEU A 60 -16.04 34.78 3.04
CA LEU A 60 -14.61 34.58 3.27
C LEU A 60 -14.29 33.12 3.59
N GLU A 61 -15.09 32.48 4.45
CA GLU A 61 -14.92 31.06 4.77
C GLU A 61 -15.11 30.16 3.55
N GLN A 62 -16.10 30.45 2.70
CA GLN A 62 -16.28 29.73 1.44
C GLN A 62 -15.07 29.91 0.50
N GLN A 63 -14.56 31.13 0.35
CA GLN A 63 -13.38 31.41 -0.48
C GLN A 63 -12.14 30.67 0.02
N LEU A 64 -11.94 30.61 1.34
CA LEU A 64 -10.84 29.87 1.95
C LEU A 64 -10.96 28.36 1.68
N ARG A 65 -12.15 27.77 1.86
CA ARG A 65 -12.39 26.35 1.56
C ARG A 65 -12.16 26.04 0.08
N GLU A 66 -12.65 26.89 -0.84
CA GLU A 66 -12.42 26.72 -2.27
C GLU A 66 -10.93 26.81 -2.63
N GLN A 67 -10.19 27.72 -1.97
CA GLN A 67 -8.75 27.85 -2.14
C GLN A 67 -8.01 26.60 -1.63
N GLU A 68 -8.37 26.06 -0.47
CA GLU A 68 -7.81 24.83 0.10
C GLU A 68 -8.05 23.62 -0.81
N ILE A 69 -9.26 23.48 -1.35
CA ILE A 69 -9.60 22.41 -2.31
C ILE A 69 -8.74 22.54 -3.57
N ARG A 70 -8.59 23.74 -4.13
CA ARG A 70 -7.75 23.98 -5.31
C ARG A 70 -6.28 23.66 -5.05
N MET A 71 -5.75 24.06 -3.89
CA MET A 71 -4.37 23.78 -3.50
C MET A 71 -4.13 22.28 -3.36
N THR A 72 -5.01 21.58 -2.66
CA THR A 72 -4.95 20.11 -2.51
C THR A 72 -4.96 19.41 -3.87
N TRP A 73 -5.79 19.89 -4.80
CA TRP A 73 -5.83 19.36 -6.16
C TRP A 73 -4.54 19.59 -6.93
N GLN A 74 -3.98 20.80 -6.87
CA GLN A 74 -2.73 21.12 -7.54
C GLN A 74 -1.57 20.28 -6.98
N GLU A 75 -1.55 20.07 -5.67
CA GLU A 75 -0.56 19.20 -5.02
C GLU A 75 -0.66 17.75 -5.50
N ARG A 76 -1.87 17.20 -5.62
CA ARG A 76 -2.08 15.85 -6.16
C ARG A 76 -1.65 15.75 -7.62
N MET A 77 -1.98 16.74 -8.45
CA MET A 77 -1.57 16.78 -9.86
C MET A 77 -0.04 16.78 -9.98
N ASN A 78 0.63 17.67 -9.24
CA ASN A 78 2.09 17.77 -9.23
C ASN A 78 2.74 16.48 -8.70
N ALA A 79 2.21 15.90 -7.62
CA ALA A 79 2.75 14.68 -7.03
C ALA A 79 2.62 13.45 -7.94
N THR A 80 1.57 13.40 -8.77
CA THR A 80 1.29 12.26 -9.66
C THR A 80 1.91 12.42 -11.05
N GLU A 81 2.55 13.56 -11.33
CA GLU A 81 3.20 13.81 -12.61
C GLU A 81 4.30 12.76 -12.87
N GLY A 82 4.23 12.10 -14.03
CA GLY A 82 5.19 11.07 -14.43
C GLY A 82 5.13 9.76 -13.63
N PHE A 83 4.28 9.65 -12.61
CA PHE A 83 4.14 8.46 -11.78
C PHE A 83 3.72 7.24 -12.62
N TRP A 84 2.66 7.37 -13.41
CA TRP A 84 2.16 6.27 -14.26
C TRP A 84 3.20 5.78 -15.27
N ALA A 85 3.93 6.69 -15.93
CA ALA A 85 4.97 6.33 -16.88
C ALA A 85 6.11 5.57 -16.19
N SER A 86 6.55 6.07 -15.03
CA SER A 86 7.57 5.42 -14.21
C SER A 86 7.13 4.03 -13.73
N TYR A 87 5.87 3.90 -13.33
CA TYR A 87 5.28 2.62 -12.96
C TYR A 87 5.23 1.63 -14.11
N MET A 88 4.78 2.05 -15.29
CA MET A 88 4.73 1.17 -16.46
C MET A 88 6.13 0.70 -16.88
N ASN A 89 7.14 1.57 -16.76
CA ASN A 89 8.54 1.20 -16.99
C ASN A 89 9.06 0.19 -15.94
N ASN A 90 8.60 0.29 -14.68
CA ASN A 90 9.01 -0.61 -13.60
C ASN A 90 8.17 -1.91 -13.50
N ARG A 91 7.03 -2.00 -14.19
CA ARG A 91 6.06 -3.11 -14.03
C ARG A 91 6.71 -4.50 -14.10
N LYS A 92 7.66 -4.71 -15.02
CA LYS A 92 8.40 -5.98 -15.16
C LYS A 92 9.28 -6.28 -13.95
N ASN A 93 9.92 -5.27 -13.36
CA ASN A 93 10.73 -5.42 -12.15
C ASN A 93 9.84 -5.78 -10.96
N THR A 94 8.68 -5.13 -10.84
CA THR A 94 7.69 -5.46 -9.81
C THR A 94 7.19 -6.90 -9.94
N SER A 95 6.84 -7.35 -11.16
CA SER A 95 6.40 -8.74 -11.36
C SER A 95 7.51 -9.76 -11.07
N ALA A 96 8.75 -9.49 -11.52
CA ALA A 96 9.89 -10.34 -11.26
C ALA A 96 10.20 -10.43 -9.75
N PHE A 97 10.07 -9.32 -9.02
CA PHE A 97 10.24 -9.30 -7.57
C PHE A 97 9.20 -10.16 -6.84
N VAL A 98 7.92 -10.09 -7.25
CA VAL A 98 6.84 -10.93 -6.71
C VAL A 98 7.11 -12.42 -6.97
N GLU A 99 7.50 -12.76 -8.19
CA GLU A 99 7.86 -14.14 -8.57
C GLU A 99 9.04 -14.67 -7.74
N GLN A 100 10.10 -13.88 -7.60
CA GLN A 100 11.25 -14.24 -6.75
C GLN A 100 10.85 -14.45 -5.29
N HIS A 101 9.91 -13.67 -4.77
CA HIS A 101 9.35 -13.88 -3.43
C HIS A 101 8.59 -15.21 -3.30
N GLN A 102 7.86 -15.62 -4.33
CA GLN A 102 7.19 -16.91 -4.36
C GLN A 102 8.19 -18.07 -4.38
N ILE A 103 9.15 -18.02 -5.31
CA ILE A 103 10.23 -19.02 -5.42
C ILE A 103 10.99 -19.15 -4.10
N ARG A 104 11.29 -18.02 -3.43
CA ARG A 104 11.94 -18.03 -2.11
C ARG A 104 11.09 -18.75 -1.06
N ARG A 105 9.77 -18.52 -1.02
CA ARG A 105 8.89 -19.18 -0.05
C ARG A 105 8.93 -20.69 -0.20
N GLU A 106 8.91 -21.18 -1.44
CA GLU A 106 9.03 -22.60 -1.78
C GLU A 106 10.40 -23.16 -1.35
N LYS A 107 11.50 -22.55 -1.79
CA LYS A 107 12.86 -22.94 -1.38
C LYS A 107 13.05 -22.97 0.14
N ARG A 108 12.46 -22.01 0.85
CA ARG A 108 12.53 -21.94 2.31
C ARG A 108 11.72 -23.05 2.97
N ALA A 109 10.56 -23.39 2.43
CA ALA A 109 9.74 -24.50 2.93
C ALA A 109 10.47 -25.84 2.74
N GLU A 110 11.04 -26.08 1.56
CA GLU A 110 11.86 -27.25 1.26
C GLU A 110 13.06 -27.35 2.21
N LYS A 111 13.81 -26.26 2.38
CA LYS A 111 15.01 -26.26 3.22
C LYS A 111 14.69 -26.46 4.70
N ARG A 112 13.56 -25.92 5.20
CA ARG A 112 13.07 -26.19 6.55
C ARG A 112 12.72 -27.66 6.77
N LEU A 113 12.11 -28.30 5.77
CA LEU A 113 11.76 -29.72 5.83
C LEU A 113 13.01 -30.60 5.83
N ALA A 114 13.97 -30.31 4.94
CA ALA A 114 15.27 -30.98 4.93
C ALA A 114 15.97 -30.86 6.29
N CYS A 115 16.10 -29.63 6.80
CA CYS A 115 16.72 -29.35 8.09
C CYS A 115 16.06 -30.06 9.27
N ARG A 116 14.72 -30.16 9.28
CA ARG A 116 14.02 -30.92 10.31
C ARG A 116 14.39 -32.41 10.26
N ASN A 117 14.59 -32.97 9.08
CA ASN A 117 14.97 -34.37 8.91
C ASN A 117 16.43 -34.59 9.29
N ASP A 118 17.33 -33.68 8.92
CA ASP A 118 18.76 -33.78 9.21
C ASP A 118 19.01 -33.69 10.72
N VAL A 119 18.40 -32.71 11.41
CA VAL A 119 18.49 -32.58 12.87
C VAL A 119 17.92 -33.81 13.60
N ARG A 120 16.86 -34.44 13.08
CA ARG A 120 16.29 -35.67 13.67
C ARG A 120 17.19 -36.90 13.51
N ARG A 121 17.98 -36.94 12.44
CA ARG A 121 18.93 -38.03 12.15
C ARG A 121 20.28 -37.81 12.83
N ALA A 122 20.58 -36.58 13.25
CA ALA A 122 21.81 -36.25 13.94
C ALA A 122 21.89 -36.91 15.32
N ASN A 123 23.06 -37.48 15.63
CA ASN A 123 23.38 -37.95 16.97
C ASN A 123 23.50 -36.76 17.95
N LYS A 124 23.38 -37.01 19.26
CA LYS A 124 23.44 -35.98 20.31
C LYS A 124 24.61 -35.01 20.15
N ASP A 125 25.79 -35.51 19.79
CA ASP A 125 27.02 -34.72 19.63
C ASP A 125 27.01 -33.84 18.36
N ASN A 126 26.20 -34.20 17.36
CA ASN A 126 26.12 -33.49 16.07
C ASN A 126 24.90 -32.57 15.95
N ILE A 127 23.95 -32.62 16.90
CA ILE A 127 22.70 -31.81 16.84
C ILE A 127 23.01 -30.32 16.71
N LEU A 128 23.97 -29.81 17.49
CA LEU A 128 24.32 -28.39 17.46
C LEU A 128 24.94 -28.00 16.10
N SER A 129 25.88 -28.80 15.60
CA SER A 129 26.52 -28.58 14.30
C SER A 129 25.49 -28.57 13.16
N GLU A 130 24.57 -29.54 13.15
CA GLU A 130 23.51 -29.61 12.15
C GLU A 130 22.54 -28.43 12.25
N THR A 131 22.19 -28.02 13.48
CA THR A 131 21.34 -26.85 13.73
C THR A 131 22.00 -25.57 13.20
N MET A 132 23.29 -25.37 13.45
CA MET A 132 24.06 -24.24 12.94
C MET A 132 24.14 -24.26 11.40
N HIS A 133 24.41 -25.42 10.80
CA HIS A 133 24.43 -25.60 9.35
C HIS A 133 23.09 -25.19 8.72
N CYS A 134 21.98 -25.64 9.31
CA CYS A 134 20.64 -25.32 8.88
C CYS A 134 20.26 -23.84 9.05
N PHE A 135 20.65 -23.24 10.18
CA PHE A 135 20.41 -21.83 10.41
C PHE A 135 21.19 -20.97 9.42
N ARG A 136 22.49 -21.26 9.23
CA ARG A 136 23.35 -20.62 8.24
C ARG A 136 22.75 -20.69 6.84
N ALA A 137 22.33 -21.87 6.37
CA ALA A 137 21.72 -22.04 5.06
C ALA A 137 20.46 -21.18 4.89
N THR A 138 19.64 -21.05 5.95
CA THR A 138 18.47 -20.18 5.96
C THR A 138 18.86 -18.70 5.88
N LEU A 139 19.89 -18.28 6.62
CA LEU A 139 20.40 -16.91 6.60
C LEU A 139 21.00 -16.52 5.24
N THR A 140 21.68 -17.45 4.57
CA THR A 140 22.19 -17.22 3.20
C THR A 140 21.06 -16.98 2.18
N LEU A 141 19.98 -17.76 2.26
CA LEU A 141 18.78 -17.52 1.44
C LEU A 141 18.12 -16.18 1.78
N ASP A 142 18.13 -15.78 3.05
CA ASP A 142 17.61 -14.49 3.48
C ASP A 142 18.45 -13.33 2.89
N LEU A 143 19.78 -13.43 2.87
CA LEU A 143 20.69 -12.43 2.27
C LEU A 143 20.46 -12.24 0.77
N GLU A 144 20.30 -13.31 0.00
CA GLU A 144 20.03 -13.22 -1.44
C GLU A 144 18.77 -12.39 -1.70
N MET A 145 17.72 -12.62 -0.90
CA MET A 145 16.48 -11.88 -1.07
C MET A 145 16.59 -10.43 -0.61
N LEU A 146 17.30 -10.15 0.49
CA LEU A 146 17.47 -8.78 0.96
C LEU A 146 18.15 -7.89 -0.10
N ARG A 147 19.13 -8.42 -0.84
CA ARG A 147 19.75 -7.71 -1.98
C ARG A 147 18.75 -7.40 -3.09
N LYS A 148 17.90 -8.36 -3.45
CA LYS A 148 16.83 -8.17 -4.45
C LYS A 148 15.79 -7.15 -3.99
N GLU A 149 15.49 -7.15 -2.69
CA GLU A 149 14.56 -6.20 -2.08
C GLU A 149 15.12 -4.78 -2.04
N GLN A 150 16.41 -4.60 -1.79
CA GLN A 150 17.10 -3.31 -1.90
C GLN A 150 16.99 -2.74 -3.32
N GLN A 151 17.33 -3.54 -4.34
CA GLN A 151 17.20 -3.15 -5.74
C GLN A 151 15.77 -2.79 -6.14
N TYR A 152 14.79 -3.55 -5.62
CA TYR A 152 13.38 -3.26 -5.84
C TYR A 152 13.02 -1.88 -5.27
N ILE A 153 13.35 -1.59 -4.00
CA ILE A 153 13.03 -0.33 -3.31
C ILE A 153 13.60 0.89 -4.03
N GLU A 154 14.82 0.80 -4.53
CA GLU A 154 15.44 1.86 -5.33
C GLU A 154 14.65 2.18 -6.59
N ALA A 155 14.01 1.17 -7.17
CA ALA A 155 13.29 1.28 -8.44
C ALA A 155 11.79 1.57 -8.27
N ILE A 156 11.21 1.47 -7.06
CA ILE A 156 9.78 1.69 -6.83
C ILE A 156 9.42 3.16 -7.13
N PRO A 157 8.48 3.41 -8.06
CA PRO A 157 8.00 4.76 -8.36
C PRO A 157 7.09 5.28 -7.25
N GLY A 158 7.00 6.60 -7.11
CA GLY A 158 5.95 7.22 -6.29
C GLY A 158 6.13 7.14 -4.77
N VAL A 159 7.28 6.64 -4.30
CA VAL A 159 7.65 6.67 -2.88
C VAL A 159 8.60 7.84 -2.62
N SER A 160 8.41 8.51 -1.48
CA SER A 160 9.24 9.61 -1.01
C SER A 160 10.68 9.16 -0.78
N ALA A 161 11.62 10.09 -0.94
CA ALA A 161 13.04 9.81 -0.69
C ALA A 161 13.29 9.36 0.76
N GLU A 162 12.55 9.91 1.71
CA GLU A 162 12.63 9.57 3.13
C GLU A 162 12.27 8.10 3.39
N HIS A 163 11.09 7.66 2.95
CA HIS A 163 10.66 6.27 3.17
C HIS A 163 11.51 5.27 2.39
N ARG A 164 11.96 5.64 1.19
CA ARG A 164 12.92 4.83 0.42
C ARG A 164 14.23 4.66 1.17
N ALA A 165 14.82 5.76 1.66
CA ALA A 165 16.08 5.73 2.40
C ALA A 165 15.96 4.95 3.73
N ALA A 166 14.87 5.16 4.48
CA ALA A 166 14.62 4.44 5.72
C ALA A 166 14.50 2.93 5.49
N ALA A 167 13.73 2.50 4.49
CA ALA A 167 13.61 1.08 4.16
C ALA A 167 14.94 0.46 3.71
N ALA A 168 15.70 1.17 2.86
CA ALA A 168 17.02 0.74 2.42
C ALA A 168 18.01 0.60 3.60
N PHE A 169 18.01 1.57 4.53
CA PHE A 169 18.83 1.55 5.73
C PHE A 169 18.57 0.30 6.60
N HIS A 170 17.30 0.00 6.89
CA HIS A 170 16.98 -1.16 7.70
C HIS A 170 17.23 -2.51 7.00
N ILE A 171 17.13 -2.55 5.67
CA ILE A 171 17.56 -3.72 4.89
C ILE A 171 19.06 -3.92 4.99
N GLN A 172 19.84 -2.86 4.81
CA GLN A 172 21.29 -2.91 4.92
C GLN A 172 21.73 -3.39 6.31
N ASN A 173 21.17 -2.81 7.38
CA ASN A 173 21.46 -3.23 8.75
C ASN A 173 21.13 -4.71 8.99
N LEU A 174 20.01 -5.20 8.44
CA LEU A 174 19.65 -6.61 8.54
C LEU A 174 20.60 -7.51 7.72
N MET A 175 21.08 -7.05 6.57
CA MET A 175 22.09 -7.76 5.78
C MET A 175 23.42 -7.86 6.54
N ASP A 176 23.86 -6.79 7.17
CA ASP A 176 25.11 -6.74 7.93
C ASP A 176 25.03 -7.64 9.17
N ALA A 177 23.92 -7.56 9.93
CA ALA A 177 23.68 -8.45 11.06
C ALA A 177 23.61 -9.92 10.64
N THR A 178 22.93 -10.22 9.53
CA THR A 178 22.83 -11.59 9.00
C THR A 178 24.21 -12.12 8.56
N SER A 179 25.01 -11.28 7.89
CA SER A 179 26.37 -11.65 7.45
C SER A 179 27.32 -11.87 8.63
N THR A 180 27.15 -11.08 9.69
CA THR A 180 27.89 -11.24 10.95
C THR A 180 27.57 -12.58 11.61
N ILE A 181 26.28 -12.94 11.72
CA ILE A 181 25.88 -14.24 12.28
C ILE A 181 26.40 -15.41 11.43
N VAL A 182 26.31 -15.31 10.10
CA VAL A 182 26.87 -16.34 9.20
C VAL A 182 28.38 -16.51 9.42
N SER A 183 29.12 -15.41 9.52
CA SER A 183 30.56 -15.44 9.79
C SER A 183 30.88 -16.03 11.17
N ALA A 184 30.09 -15.67 12.18
CA ALA A 184 30.22 -16.21 13.53
C ALA A 184 29.97 -17.72 13.60
N ILE A 185 29.01 -18.23 12.81
CA ILE A 185 28.81 -19.68 12.64
C ILE A 185 30.03 -20.33 11.99
N ASP A 186 30.55 -19.74 10.91
CA ASP A 186 31.67 -20.30 10.14
C ASP A 186 32.98 -20.35 10.96
N VAL A 187 33.16 -19.42 11.90
CA VAL A 187 34.31 -19.39 12.82
C VAL A 187 34.07 -20.21 14.11
N GLY A 188 32.85 -20.71 14.32
CA GLY A 188 32.51 -21.54 15.49
C GLY A 188 32.35 -20.73 16.79
N VAL A 189 31.88 -19.48 16.71
CA VAL A 189 31.65 -18.61 17.87
C VAL A 189 30.56 -19.17 18.79
N TYR A 190 29.53 -19.82 18.24
CA TYR A 190 28.42 -20.37 19.00
C TYR A 190 28.79 -21.74 19.58
N GLY A 191 29.01 -21.78 20.91
CA GLY A 191 29.45 -22.99 21.61
C GLY A 191 28.29 -23.86 22.11
N ASN A 192 27.11 -23.29 22.25
CA ASN A 192 25.92 -23.97 22.74
C ASN A 192 24.65 -23.53 21.98
N LYS A 193 23.50 -24.11 22.35
CA LYS A 193 22.21 -23.85 21.68
C LYS A 193 21.63 -22.52 22.11
N GLU A 194 21.86 -22.13 23.35
CA GLU A 194 21.36 -20.93 24.00
C GLU A 194 21.93 -19.67 23.30
N ASP A 195 23.24 -19.65 23.01
CA ASP A 195 23.90 -18.56 22.29
C ASP A 195 23.30 -18.35 20.88
N LEU A 196 23.00 -19.46 20.20
CA LEU A 196 22.39 -19.44 18.87
C LEU A 196 20.93 -18.96 18.91
N GLU A 197 20.19 -19.35 19.94
CA GLU A 197 18.82 -18.88 20.19
C GLU A 197 18.79 -17.40 20.52
N GLU A 198 19.73 -16.91 21.33
CA GLU A 198 19.89 -15.49 21.62
C GLU A 198 20.20 -14.69 20.35
N ALA A 199 21.14 -15.14 19.52
CA ALA A 199 21.45 -14.50 18.24
C ALA A 199 20.22 -14.44 17.32
N LYS A 200 19.41 -15.50 17.29
CA LYS A 200 18.15 -15.53 16.54
C LYS A 200 17.11 -14.56 17.09
N LEU A 201 16.98 -14.45 18.41
CA LEU A 201 16.08 -13.50 19.06
C LEU A 201 16.51 -12.06 18.76
N ASN A 202 17.80 -11.75 18.89
CA ASN A 202 18.36 -10.44 18.59
C ASN A 202 18.16 -10.06 17.11
N LEU A 203 18.35 -11.01 16.19
CA LEU A 203 18.06 -10.81 14.77
C LEU A 203 16.58 -10.48 14.51
N GLU A 204 15.68 -11.11 15.25
CA GLU A 204 14.24 -10.89 15.14
C GLU A 204 13.81 -9.54 15.70
N SER A 205 14.19 -9.23 16.95
CA SER A 205 13.74 -8.04 17.68
C SER A 205 14.35 -6.75 17.15
N HIS A 206 15.65 -6.71 16.85
CA HIS A 206 16.34 -5.46 16.51
C HIS A 206 16.36 -5.16 15.01
N TYR A 207 16.46 -6.20 14.18
CA TYR A 207 16.71 -6.01 12.75
C TYR A 207 15.49 -6.33 11.89
N ARG A 208 14.88 -7.51 12.08
CA ARG A 208 13.72 -7.92 11.27
C ARG A 208 12.49 -7.09 11.57
N LEU A 209 12.22 -6.79 12.84
CA LEU A 209 11.06 -5.98 13.23
C LEU A 209 11.15 -4.56 12.63
N SER A 210 12.28 -3.89 12.82
CA SER A 210 12.54 -2.55 12.28
C SER A 210 12.39 -2.53 10.76
N LYS A 211 12.99 -3.51 10.06
CA LYS A 211 12.84 -3.66 8.61
C LYS A 211 11.37 -3.87 8.20
N ARG A 212 10.60 -4.66 8.93
CA ARG A 212 9.18 -4.87 8.64
C ARG A 212 8.36 -3.59 8.78
N VAL A 213 8.59 -2.79 9.84
CA VAL A 213 7.92 -1.50 10.06
C VAL A 213 8.21 -0.56 8.90
N SER A 214 9.48 -0.35 8.54
CA SER A 214 9.86 0.53 7.44
C SER A 214 9.30 0.07 6.09
N MET A 215 9.24 -1.24 5.85
CA MET A 215 8.61 -1.79 4.65
C MET A 215 7.08 -1.62 4.62
N ILE A 216 6.39 -1.54 5.76
CA ILE A 216 4.97 -1.16 5.76
C ILE A 216 4.83 0.33 5.46
N LYS A 217 5.62 1.20 6.09
CA LYS A 217 5.58 2.65 5.82
C LYS A 217 5.86 2.96 4.35
N LEU A 218 6.82 2.28 3.73
CA LEU A 218 7.06 2.36 2.29
C LEU A 218 5.84 1.94 1.45
N ARG A 219 5.13 0.87 1.86
CA ARG A 219 3.92 0.41 1.17
C ARG A 219 2.74 1.36 1.37
N ILE A 220 2.62 2.00 2.53
CA ILE A 220 1.64 3.06 2.79
C ILE A 220 1.88 4.22 1.84
N ASP A 221 3.11 4.73 1.77
CA ASP A 221 3.48 5.86 0.91
C ASP A 221 3.21 5.57 -0.58
N HIS A 222 3.58 4.37 -1.03
CA HIS A 222 3.22 3.90 -2.37
C HIS A 222 1.70 3.83 -2.59
N SER A 223 0.93 3.40 -1.59
CA SER A 223 -0.54 3.33 -1.67
C SER A 223 -1.16 4.73 -1.73
N ILE A 224 -0.62 5.71 -0.99
CA ILE A 224 -1.03 7.12 -1.07
C ILE A 224 -0.84 7.64 -2.48
N MET A 225 0.33 7.41 -3.09
CA MET A 225 0.58 7.85 -4.47
C MET A 225 -0.42 7.25 -5.47
N TRP A 226 -0.73 5.97 -5.32
CA TRP A 226 -1.74 5.31 -6.13
C TRP A 226 -3.14 5.88 -5.93
N SER A 227 -3.54 6.16 -4.69
CA SER A 227 -4.82 6.83 -4.38
C SER A 227 -4.88 8.20 -5.03
N LYS A 228 -3.83 9.03 -4.89
CA LYS A 228 -3.72 10.35 -5.54
C LYS A 228 -3.86 10.23 -7.06
N GLN A 229 -3.14 9.29 -7.68
CA GLN A 229 -3.20 9.06 -9.12
C GLN A 229 -4.60 8.67 -9.60
N LEU A 230 -5.32 7.86 -8.81
CA LEU A 230 -6.68 7.45 -9.14
C LEU A 230 -7.67 8.60 -8.97
N ILE A 231 -7.58 9.34 -7.87
CA ILE A 231 -8.38 10.55 -7.58
C ILE A 231 -8.22 11.56 -8.73
N VAL A 232 -6.99 11.89 -9.12
CA VAL A 232 -6.68 12.77 -10.27
C VAL A 232 -7.31 12.28 -11.56
N ARG A 233 -7.25 10.96 -11.84
CA ARG A 233 -7.85 10.40 -13.05
C ARG A 233 -9.35 10.47 -13.07
N LEU A 234 -10.01 10.16 -11.95
CA LEU A 234 -11.46 10.25 -11.83
C LEU A 234 -11.93 11.69 -12.00
N HIS A 235 -11.24 12.64 -11.38
CA HIS A 235 -11.54 14.06 -11.56
C HIS A 235 -11.32 14.53 -13.00
N SER A 236 -10.26 14.06 -13.66
CA SER A 236 -10.05 14.32 -15.09
C SER A 236 -11.20 13.78 -15.97
N VAL A 237 -11.82 12.67 -15.59
CA VAL A 237 -13.00 12.14 -16.30
C VAL A 237 -14.20 13.07 -16.11
N LEU A 238 -14.46 13.56 -14.89
CA LEU A 238 -15.52 14.54 -14.65
C LEU A 238 -15.34 15.82 -15.47
N MET A 239 -14.11 16.36 -15.49
CA MET A 239 -13.84 17.68 -16.11
C MET A 239 -13.71 17.65 -17.64
N MET A 240 -13.18 16.56 -18.21
CA MET A 240 -12.85 16.49 -19.64
C MET A 240 -13.57 15.36 -20.38
N GLY A 241 -14.05 14.35 -19.64
CA GLY A 241 -14.70 13.17 -20.21
C GLY A 241 -16.16 13.39 -20.59
N ASN A 242 -16.82 14.40 -20.00
CA ASN A 242 -18.26 14.63 -20.11
C ASN A 242 -19.07 13.33 -19.87
N PRO A 243 -18.89 12.67 -18.71
CA PRO A 243 -19.60 11.43 -18.41
C PRO A 243 -21.10 11.67 -18.36
N HIS A 244 -21.89 10.60 -18.53
CA HIS A 244 -23.34 10.68 -18.39
C HIS A 244 -23.75 11.16 -16.98
N ASP A 245 -24.84 11.94 -16.90
CA ASP A 245 -25.34 12.52 -15.63
C ASP A 245 -25.56 11.46 -14.54
N GLU A 246 -25.98 10.25 -14.92
CA GLU A 246 -26.17 9.12 -14.00
C GLU A 246 -24.86 8.56 -13.42
N VAL A 247 -23.73 8.80 -14.09
CA VAL A 247 -22.40 8.31 -13.71
C VAL A 247 -21.68 9.31 -12.81
N VAL A 248 -21.88 10.62 -13.03
CA VAL A 248 -21.27 11.71 -12.25
C VAL A 248 -21.29 11.43 -10.74
N PRO A 249 -22.45 11.20 -10.09
CA PRO A 249 -22.49 11.00 -8.63
C PRO A 249 -21.71 9.77 -8.18
N LYS A 250 -21.62 8.72 -9.00
CA LYS A 250 -20.84 7.50 -8.67
C LYS A 250 -19.33 7.76 -8.72
N ILE A 251 -18.88 8.60 -9.66
CA ILE A 251 -17.48 9.01 -9.74
C ILE A 251 -17.13 9.91 -8.54
N GLU A 252 -17.99 10.88 -8.21
CA GLU A 252 -17.81 11.77 -7.06
C GLU A 252 -17.77 10.99 -5.74
N GLU A 253 -18.69 10.04 -5.55
CA GLU A 253 -18.70 9.13 -4.38
C GLU A 253 -17.40 8.32 -4.28
N SER A 254 -16.90 7.83 -5.42
CA SER A 254 -15.63 7.09 -5.47
C SER A 254 -14.43 7.96 -5.12
N ILE A 255 -14.41 9.23 -5.57
CA ILE A 255 -13.38 10.21 -5.20
C ILE A 255 -13.44 10.44 -3.69
N ALA A 256 -14.60 10.79 -3.13
CA ALA A 256 -14.76 11.07 -1.71
C ALA A 256 -14.32 9.87 -0.83
N CYS A 257 -14.67 8.65 -1.25
CA CYS A 257 -14.21 7.42 -0.61
C CYS A 257 -12.67 7.34 -0.59
N LEU A 258 -12.01 7.54 -1.74
CA LEU A 258 -10.55 7.48 -1.83
C LEU A 258 -9.85 8.59 -1.04
N GLU A 259 -10.39 9.80 -1.01
CA GLU A 259 -9.85 10.92 -0.23
C GLU A 259 -9.92 10.62 1.28
N GLN A 260 -11.05 10.07 1.74
CA GLN A 260 -11.18 9.60 3.11
C GLN A 260 -10.11 8.56 3.44
N LYS A 261 -9.92 7.55 2.58
CA LYS A 261 -8.90 6.51 2.83
C LYS A 261 -7.47 7.02 2.68
N GLU A 262 -7.22 8.02 1.85
CA GLU A 262 -5.93 8.72 1.78
C GLU A 262 -5.59 9.35 3.14
N SER A 263 -6.53 10.05 3.78
CA SER A 263 -6.31 10.62 5.12
C SER A 263 -6.01 9.55 6.19
N LEU A 264 -6.69 8.40 6.11
CA LEU A 264 -6.43 7.26 7.00
C LEU A 264 -5.03 6.68 6.76
N LEU A 265 -4.56 6.60 5.51
CA LEU A 265 -3.20 6.15 5.22
C LEU A 265 -2.14 7.09 5.85
N PHE A 266 -2.36 8.40 5.83
CA PHE A 266 -1.43 9.36 6.44
C PHE A 266 -1.32 9.19 7.96
N SER A 267 -2.43 8.90 8.66
CA SER A 267 -2.39 8.70 10.11
C SER A 267 -1.55 7.47 10.52
N LEU A 268 -1.45 6.45 9.65
CA LEU A 268 -0.65 5.25 9.91
C LEU A 268 0.85 5.51 10.03
N PHE A 269 1.38 6.62 9.49
CA PHE A 269 2.81 6.94 9.65
C PHE A 269 3.22 7.20 11.11
N SER A 270 2.27 7.60 11.95
CA SER A 270 2.47 7.81 13.38
C SER A 270 2.60 6.51 14.19
N LEU A 271 2.21 5.37 13.62
CA LEU A 271 2.31 4.08 14.30
C LEU A 271 3.74 3.54 14.22
N GLU A 272 4.27 3.14 15.37
CA GLU A 272 5.59 2.51 15.50
C GLU A 272 5.50 1.00 15.70
N GLU A 273 4.42 0.52 16.34
CA GLU A 273 4.23 -0.90 16.58
C GLU A 273 3.85 -1.65 15.29
N TYR A 274 4.65 -2.64 14.93
CA TYR A 274 4.47 -3.43 13.70
C TYR A 274 3.08 -4.09 13.61
N SER A 275 2.59 -4.69 14.69
CA SER A 275 1.34 -5.46 14.71
C SER A 275 0.14 -4.57 14.39
N ALA A 276 0.04 -3.42 15.05
CA ALA A 276 -0.99 -2.40 14.86
C ALA A 276 -0.88 -1.74 13.48
N LEU A 277 0.34 -1.44 13.04
CA LEU A 277 0.59 -0.86 11.73
C LEU A 277 0.19 -1.82 10.59
N ASP A 278 0.56 -3.11 10.65
CA ASP A 278 0.20 -4.09 9.61
C ASP A 278 -1.31 -4.34 9.57
N SER A 279 -1.97 -4.47 10.73
CA SER A 279 -3.40 -4.74 10.81
C SER A 279 -4.24 -3.57 10.28
N GLN A 280 -3.96 -2.34 10.73
CA GLN A 280 -4.67 -1.15 10.27
C GLN A 280 -4.39 -0.88 8.79
N PHE A 281 -3.15 -1.06 8.32
CA PHE A 281 -2.84 -0.91 6.91
C PHE A 281 -3.62 -1.90 6.04
N ARG A 282 -3.73 -3.19 6.44
CA ARG A 282 -4.54 -4.19 5.72
C ARG A 282 -6.02 -3.82 5.69
N GLN A 283 -6.56 -3.30 6.79
CA GLN A 283 -7.94 -2.82 6.84
C GLN A 283 -8.14 -1.68 5.83
N VAL A 284 -7.32 -0.63 5.87
CA VAL A 284 -7.42 0.49 4.94
C VAL A 284 -7.23 0.04 3.49
N GLN A 285 -6.33 -0.91 3.21
CA GLN A 285 -6.18 -1.50 1.88
C GLN A 285 -7.45 -2.21 1.38
N SER A 286 -8.17 -2.90 2.27
CA SER A 286 -9.43 -3.56 1.92
C SER A 286 -10.54 -2.54 1.59
N GLU A 287 -10.55 -1.42 2.30
CA GLU A 287 -11.48 -0.31 2.06
C GLU A 287 -11.14 0.46 0.76
N ILE A 288 -9.86 0.70 0.48
CA ILE A 288 -9.41 1.26 -0.80
C ILE A 288 -9.83 0.35 -1.95
N LYS A 289 -9.71 -0.98 -1.79
CA LYS A 289 -10.19 -1.93 -2.79
C LYS A 289 -11.68 -1.73 -3.07
N PHE A 290 -12.49 -1.55 -2.02
CA PHE A 290 -13.91 -1.24 -2.19
C PHE A 290 -14.14 0.07 -2.97
N CYS A 291 -13.47 1.17 -2.61
CA CYS A 291 -13.57 2.44 -3.36
C CYS A 291 -13.15 2.26 -4.84
N THR A 292 -12.10 1.46 -5.11
CA THR A 292 -11.63 1.21 -6.49
C THR A 292 -12.63 0.38 -7.31
N GLU A 293 -13.36 -0.54 -6.69
CA GLU A 293 -14.41 -1.30 -7.36
C GLU A 293 -15.63 -0.43 -7.69
N MET A 294 -15.97 0.53 -6.83
CA MET A 294 -17.01 1.53 -7.13
C MET A 294 -16.62 2.37 -8.35
N ALA A 295 -15.37 2.87 -8.38
CA ALA A 295 -14.84 3.62 -9.52
C ALA A 295 -14.88 2.81 -10.82
N ARG A 296 -14.53 1.53 -10.77
CA ARG A 296 -14.61 0.62 -11.93
C ARG A 296 -16.04 0.44 -12.41
N LYS A 297 -17.00 0.22 -11.50
CA LYS A 297 -18.42 0.08 -11.85
C LYS A 297 -18.97 1.35 -12.49
N ALA A 298 -18.63 2.52 -11.97
CA ALA A 298 -19.00 3.80 -12.56
C ALA A 298 -18.46 3.94 -13.99
N PHE A 299 -17.20 3.56 -14.22
CA PHE A 299 -16.59 3.59 -15.55
C PHE A 299 -17.25 2.60 -16.52
N MET A 300 -17.57 1.39 -16.08
CA MET A 300 -18.26 0.40 -16.91
C MET A 300 -19.66 0.88 -17.32
N LEU A 301 -20.42 1.45 -16.39
CA LEU A 301 -21.73 2.04 -16.68
C LEU A 301 -21.63 3.17 -17.72
N ASN A 302 -20.64 4.07 -17.58
CA ASN A 302 -20.43 5.14 -18.57
C ASN A 302 -20.22 4.59 -19.97
N LYS A 303 -19.41 3.53 -20.08
CA LYS A 303 -19.13 2.87 -21.36
C LYS A 303 -20.38 2.20 -21.95
N GLU A 304 -21.21 1.59 -21.12
CA GLU A 304 -22.48 0.98 -21.56
C GLU A 304 -23.43 2.05 -22.12
N LEU A 305 -23.59 3.17 -21.41
CA LEU A 305 -24.42 4.29 -21.85
C LEU A 305 -23.88 4.98 -23.12
N GLU A 306 -22.55 5.11 -23.27
CA GLU A 306 -21.94 5.60 -24.51
C GLU A 306 -22.28 4.70 -25.71
N GLN A 307 -22.23 3.38 -25.52
CA GLN A 307 -22.55 2.41 -26.57
C GLN A 307 -24.03 2.41 -26.96
N GLU A 308 -24.93 2.61 -25.99
CA GLU A 308 -26.37 2.74 -26.25
C GLU A 308 -26.70 4.00 -27.05
N ASN A 309 -26.05 5.13 -26.74
CA ASN A 309 -26.25 6.38 -27.48
C ASN A 309 -25.66 6.33 -28.90
N ASP A 310 -24.54 5.64 -29.11
CA ASP A 310 -23.95 5.46 -30.44
C ASP A 310 -24.78 4.52 -31.35
N ALA A 311 -25.69 3.72 -30.77
CA ALA A 311 -26.54 2.78 -31.50
C ALA A 311 -27.87 3.37 -31.99
N LEU A 312 -28.25 4.56 -31.51
CA LEU A 312 -29.48 5.28 -31.85
C LEU A 312 -29.27 6.28 -32.99
#